data_AF-A0A1G9LJC2-F1
#
_entry.id   AF-A0A1G9LJC2-F1
#
_cell.length_a   1.000
_cell.length_b   1.000
_cell.length_c   1.000
_cell.angle_alpha   90.00
_cell.angle_beta   90.00
_cell.angle_gamma   90.00
#
_symmetry.space_group_name_H-M   'P 1'
#
loop_
_entity.id
_entity.type
_entity.pdbx_description
1 polymer ?
#
loop_
_entity_poly.entity_id
_entity_poly.type
_entity_poly.pdbx_seq_one_letter_code
_entity_poly.pdbx_strand_id
1 'polypeptide(L)'
;MDGLKTLNDDLGHQVGDELLCNVANAMCGSARDTDTVARVGGNELVIALAEMPTRDAVAGIGAKVLTAVAAISVGGCKCPRA
;
A
#
# COMPACT_ATOMS: atom_id res chain seq x y z
N MET A 1 7.48 0.64 5.18
CA MET A 1 6.76 -0.62 5.39
C MET A 1 7.51 -1.42 6.43
N ASP A 2 6.86 -1.73 7.55
CA ASP A 2 7.49 -2.55 8.58
C ASP A 2 7.62 -4.00 8.07
N GLY A 3 8.79 -4.62 8.28
CA GLY A 3 9.00 -6.04 8.00
C GLY A 3 9.33 -6.44 6.55
N LEU A 4 9.43 -5.52 5.58
CA LEU A 4 9.78 -5.89 4.20
C LEU A 4 11.16 -6.55 4.10
N LYS A 5 12.14 -6.08 4.89
CA LYS A 5 13.46 -6.69 4.95
C LYS A 5 13.39 -8.15 5.44
N THR A 6 12.62 -8.40 6.50
CA THR A 6 12.41 -9.76 7.04
C THR A 6 11.75 -10.67 6.02
N LEU A 7 10.73 -10.19 5.31
CA LEU A 7 10.08 -10.94 4.24
C LEU A 7 11.05 -11.25 3.08
N ASN A 8 11.89 -10.30 2.69
CA ASN A 8 12.91 -10.52 1.66
C ASN A 8 13.96 -11.55 2.09
N ASP A 9 14.34 -11.53 3.37
CA ASP A 9 15.30 -12.48 3.93
C ASP A 9 14.70 -13.89 4.04
N ASP A 10 13.40 -14.01 4.37
CA ASP A 10 12.70 -15.29 4.58
C ASP A 10 12.17 -15.93 3.27
N LEU A 11 11.65 -15.13 2.35
CA LEU A 11 10.92 -15.58 1.15
C LEU A 11 11.58 -15.14 -0.17
N GLY A 12 12.65 -14.35 -0.09
CA GLY A 12 13.37 -13.83 -1.24
C GLY A 12 12.81 -12.51 -1.77
N HIS A 13 13.69 -11.76 -2.43
CA HIS A 13 13.40 -10.43 -2.97
C HIS A 13 12.25 -10.40 -3.98
N GLN A 14 12.03 -11.49 -4.73
CA GLN A 14 10.93 -11.58 -5.69
C GLN A 14 9.55 -11.47 -5.03
N VAL A 15 9.39 -12.05 -3.84
CA VAL A 15 8.12 -11.97 -3.08
C VAL A 15 7.93 -10.57 -2.49
N GLY A 16 9.01 -9.91 -2.09
CA GLY A 16 8.97 -8.52 -1.67
C GLY A 16 8.62 -7.55 -2.79
N ASP A 17 9.16 -7.77 -3.99
CA ASP A 17 8.83 -6.98 -5.17
C ASP A 17 7.37 -7.18 -5.58
N GLU A 18 6.87 -8.41 -5.52
CA GLU A 18 5.44 -8.70 -5.74
C GLU A 18 4.55 -8.00 -4.71
N LEU A 19 4.94 -8.02 -3.43
CA LEU A 19 4.22 -7.31 -2.37
C LEU A 19 4.18 -5.80 -2.65
N LEU A 20 5.32 -5.20 -3.00
CA LEU A 20 5.40 -3.78 -3.34
C LEU A 20 4.52 -3.43 -4.53
N CYS A 21 4.49 -4.26 -5.56
CA CYS A 21 3.62 -4.07 -6.72
C CYS A 21 2.14 -4.16 -6.34
N ASN A 22 1.76 -5.17 -5.53
CA ASN A 22 0.39 -5.34 -5.08
C ASN A 22 -0.08 -4.16 -4.22
N VAL A 23 0.78 -3.65 -3.34
CA VAL A 23 0.47 -2.49 -2.50
C VAL A 23 0.32 -1.24 -3.35
N ALA A 24 1.21 -1.00 -4.30
CA ALA A 24 1.10 0.12 -5.23
C ALA A 24 -0.22 0.06 -6.03
N ASN A 25 -0.58 -1.13 -6.53
CA ASN A 25 -1.84 -1.34 -7.26
C ASN A 25 -3.07 -1.09 -6.38
N ALA A 26 -3.06 -1.55 -5.12
CA ALA A 26 -4.14 -1.31 -4.18
C ALA A 26 -4.30 0.18 -3.83
N MET A 27 -3.18 0.91 -3.70
CA MET A 27 -3.18 2.35 -3.51
C MET A 27 -3.75 3.07 -4.75
N CYS A 28 -3.29 2.72 -5.95
CA CYS A 28 -3.79 3.29 -7.20
C CYS A 28 -5.28 3.03 -7.42
N GLY A 29 -5.78 1.82 -7.13
CA GLY A 29 -7.22 1.51 -7.22
C GLY A 29 -8.06 2.18 -6.13
N SER A 30 -7.43 2.64 -5.05
CA SER A 30 -8.08 3.39 -3.98
C SER A 30 -8.12 4.89 -4.25
N ALA A 31 -7.13 5.40 -4.98
CA ALA A 31 -6.98 6.78 -5.42
C ALA A 31 -8.03 7.18 -6.48
N ARG A 32 -8.29 8.48 -6.59
CA ARG A 32 -9.06 9.07 -7.69
C ARG A 32 -8.10 9.56 -8.78
N ASP A 33 -8.60 9.86 -9.97
CA ASP A 33 -7.78 10.33 -11.10
C ASP A 33 -7.00 11.62 -10.81
N THR A 34 -7.48 12.45 -9.88
CA THR A 34 -6.80 13.69 -9.44
C THR A 34 -5.74 13.46 -8.37
N ASP A 35 -5.74 12.29 -7.73
CA ASP A 35 -4.80 11.95 -6.68
C ASP A 35 -3.53 11.35 -7.30
N THR A 36 -2.39 11.52 -6.63
CA THR A 36 -1.11 11.02 -7.13
C THR A 36 -0.55 9.97 -6.19
N VAL A 37 -0.28 8.77 -6.69
CA VAL A 37 0.45 7.73 -5.96
C VAL A 37 1.89 7.71 -6.46
N ALA A 38 2.85 7.78 -5.56
CA ALA A 38 4.27 7.83 -5.88
C ALA A 38 5.08 6.91 -4.97
N ARG A 39 6.13 6.29 -5.54
CA ARG A 39 7.17 5.61 -4.76
C ARG A 39 8.28 6.61 -4.50
N VAL A 40 8.50 6.95 -3.23
CA VAL A 40 9.49 7.95 -2.80
C VAL A 40 10.81 7.33 -2.34
N GLY A 41 10.78 6.05 -1.99
CA GLY A 41 11.94 5.30 -1.52
C GLY A 41 11.82 3.80 -1.80
N GLY A 42 12.78 3.02 -1.31
CA GLY A 42 12.85 1.57 -1.55
C GLY A 42 11.56 0.83 -1.17
N ASN A 43 10.99 1.13 0.00
CA ASN A 43 9.74 0.52 0.49
C ASN A 43 8.68 1.57 0.86
N GLU A 44 8.82 2.77 0.32
CA GLU A 44 8.01 3.93 0.74
C GLU A 44 7.12 4.36 -0.41
N LEU A 45 5.82 4.24 -0.17
CA LEU A 45 4.76 4.65 -1.08
C LEU A 45 3.98 5.78 -0.42
N VAL A 46 3.69 6.81 -1.20
CA VAL A 46 2.98 8.01 -0.76
C VAL A 46 1.79 8.23 -1.68
N ILE A 47 0.67 8.65 -1.09
CA ILE A 47 -0.49 9.14 -1.82
C ILE A 47 -0.68 10.63 -1.50
N ALA A 48 -0.68 11.46 -2.53
CA ALA A 48 -1.01 12.88 -2.46
C ALA A 48 -2.47 13.06 -2.90
N LEU A 49 -3.31 13.52 -1.97
CA LEU A 49 -4.73 13.71 -2.20
C LEU A 49 -5.00 15.15 -2.64
N ALA A 50 -5.56 15.32 -3.84
CA ALA A 50 -5.88 16.64 -4.38
C ALA A 50 -7.30 17.06 -3.93
N GLU A 51 -7.47 18.36 -3.65
CA GLU A 51 -8.78 18.99 -3.46
C GLU A 51 -9.69 18.23 -2.47
N MET A 52 -9.23 18.13 -1.23
CA MET A 52 -9.99 17.51 -0.14
C MET A 52 -10.86 18.54 0.57
N PRO A 53 -12.20 18.38 0.57
CA PRO A 53 -13.09 19.37 1.17
C PRO A 53 -13.05 19.35 2.71
N THR A 54 -12.72 18.20 3.31
CA THR A 54 -12.69 18.02 4.77
C THR A 54 -11.62 17.02 5.20
N ARG A 55 -11.25 17.06 6.49
CA ARG A 55 -10.38 16.02 7.10
C ARG A 55 -11.05 14.65 7.10
N ASP A 56 -12.37 14.58 7.24
CA ASP A 56 -13.10 13.31 7.21
C ASP A 56 -13.03 12.65 5.82
N ALA A 57 -13.03 13.44 4.75
CA ALA A 57 -12.82 12.93 3.39
C ALA A 57 -11.43 12.28 3.25
N VAL A 58 -10.39 12.94 3.79
CA VAL A 58 -9.02 12.39 3.84
C VAL A 58 -8.99 11.08 4.64
N ALA A 59 -9.60 11.07 5.83
CA ALA A 59 -9.67 9.89 6.68
C ALA A 59 -10.40 8.72 5.99
N GLY A 60 -11.47 9.00 5.25
CA GLY A 60 -12.20 8.01 4.45
C GLY A 60 -11.33 7.36 3.37
N ILE A 61 -10.54 8.15 2.63
CA ILE A 61 -9.58 7.60 1.66
C ILE A 61 -8.49 6.80 2.36
N GLY A 62 -7.96 7.31 3.48
CA GLY A 62 -6.96 6.59 4.28
C GLY A 62 -7.47 5.21 4.73
N ALA A 63 -8.69 5.15 5.26
CA ALA A 63 -9.34 3.90 5.65
C ALA A 63 -9.52 2.94 4.47
N LYS A 64 -9.97 3.45 3.31
CA LYS A 64 -10.11 2.67 2.07
C LYS A 64 -8.78 2.04 1.64
N VAL A 65 -7.71 2.83 1.63
CA VAL A 65 -6.36 2.37 1.30
C VAL A 65 -5.90 1.30 2.29
N LEU A 66 -6.07 1.52 3.60
CA LEU A 66 -5.71 0.56 4.64
C LEU A 66 -6.46 -0.78 4.47
N THR A 67 -7.76 -0.74 4.21
CA THR A 67 -8.56 -1.94 3.94
C THR A 67 -8.06 -2.68 2.69
N ALA A 68 -7.78 -1.97 1.61
CA ALA A 68 -7.28 -2.57 0.37
C ALA A 68 -5.90 -3.21 0.56
N VAL A 69 -5.00 -2.55 1.28
CA VAL A 69 -3.65 -3.06 1.57
C VAL A 69 -3.69 -4.29 2.50
N ALA A 70 -4.56 -4.28 3.52
CA ALA A 70 -4.71 -5.40 4.45
C ALA A 70 -5.24 -6.68 3.77
N ALA A 71 -5.93 -6.56 2.63
CA ALA A 71 -6.42 -7.70 1.87
C ALA A 71 -5.34 -8.37 0.99
N ILE A 72 -4.16 -7.76 0.84
CA ILE A 72 -3.08 -8.30 0.01
C ILE A 72 -2.46 -9.53 0.68
N SER A 73 -2.18 -10.55 -0.12
CA SER A 73 -1.40 -11.71 0.28
C SER A 73 -0.47 -12.08 -0.85
N VAL A 74 0.78 -12.42 -0.53
CA VAL A 74 1.80 -12.89 -1.47
C VAL A 74 2.39 -14.19 -0.95
N GLY A 75 2.74 -15.11 -1.85
CA GLY A 75 3.41 -16.36 -1.48
C GLY A 75 2.64 -17.28 -0.52
N GLY A 76 1.30 -17.24 -0.49
CA GLY A 76 0.48 -18.10 0.37
C GLY A 76 0.48 -17.72 1.87
N CYS A 77 1.20 -16.68 2.28
CA CYS A 77 1.20 -16.19 3.65
C CYS A 77 0.27 -14.98 3.74
N LYS A 78 -0.84 -15.11 4.48
CA LYS A 78 -1.73 -13.99 4.79
C LYS A 78 -0.97 -12.99 5.65
N CYS A 79 -0.99 -11.71 5.28
CA CYS A 79 -0.40 -10.64 6.08
C CYS A 79 -0.99 -10.69 7.51
N PRO A 80 -0.19 -10.94 8.57
CA PRO A 80 -0.73 -11.14 9.90
C PRO A 80 -0.93 -9.78 10.58
N ARG A 81 -2.14 -9.23 10.45
CA ARG A 81 -2.96 -8.55 11.48
C ARG A 81 -3.81 -7.41 10.90
N ALA A 82 -5.11 -7.60 11.01
CA ALA A 82 -6.05 -6.55 11.42
C ALA A 82 -5.88 -6.26 12.92
#